data_AF-A0A524KM05-F1
#
_entry.id   AF-A0A524KM05-F1
#
_cell.length_a   1.000
_cell.length_b   1.000
_cell.length_c   1.000
_cell.angle_alpha   90.00
_cell.angle_beta   90.00
_cell.angle_gamma   90.00
#
_symmetry.space_group_name_H-M   'P 1'
#
loop_
_entity.id
_entity.type
_entity.pdbx_description
1 polymer ?
#
loop_
_entity_poly.entity_id
_entity_poly.type
_entity_poly.pdbx_seq_one_letter_code
_entity_poly.pdbx_strand_id
1 'polypeptide(L)'
;MTSNRPLIAVIIVLLVSACDGERGAPTPPAADAAPGVQAGSAVQAVAFPAPASEDFCSTVQKFMANTAVEATNTVFTDMPSYRHSKPSPNPLLTYQVVTYAGGLPIMVSCKIKTAAHLRAAYGPEAAGAQLFCPAVTRELLATTVGALRQNNDADAAERAAAFVIDEDEPYVTGRAYLADFPLSYRGADGAIHLSSHGLFQNYDSWITAVLPRKVQGQSYCHLATVEYLTALARGEMEPGTVVTTADDAPVVPGGG
;
A
#
# COMPACT_ATOMS: atom_id res chain seq x y z
N MET A 1 50.09 16.97 -29.03
CA MET A 1 49.96 15.64 -29.65
C MET A 1 48.54 15.16 -29.43
N THR A 2 47.72 15.35 -30.45
CA THR A 2 46.28 15.07 -30.52
C THR A 2 46.06 13.62 -30.93
N SER A 3 45.32 12.84 -30.14
CA SER A 3 44.92 11.48 -30.50
C SER A 3 43.39 11.37 -30.56
N ASN A 4 42.88 11.52 -31.78
CA ASN A 4 41.51 11.25 -32.19
C ASN A 4 41.15 9.77 -31.98
N ARG A 5 39.99 9.48 -31.37
CA ARG A 5 39.31 8.18 -31.46
C ARG A 5 38.03 8.39 -32.28
N PRO A 6 37.79 7.64 -33.36
CA PRO A 6 36.61 7.82 -34.19
C PRO A 6 35.38 7.14 -33.57
N LEU A 7 34.25 7.84 -33.63
CA LEU A 7 32.90 7.29 -33.47
C LEU A 7 32.65 6.21 -34.53
N ILE A 8 32.16 5.05 -34.09
CA ILE A 8 31.51 4.08 -34.98
C ILE A 8 30.00 4.34 -34.87
N ALA A 9 29.45 4.98 -35.89
CA ALA A 9 28.01 5.10 -36.12
C ALA A 9 27.55 3.86 -36.91
N VAL A 10 26.64 3.07 -36.33
CA VAL A 10 25.96 1.99 -37.03
C VAL A 10 24.67 2.55 -37.62
N ILE A 11 24.68 2.75 -38.93
CA ILE A 11 23.51 3.08 -39.75
C ILE A 11 22.89 1.75 -40.20
N ILE A 12 21.69 1.43 -39.74
CA ILE A 12 20.85 0.37 -40.33
C ILE A 12 19.81 1.07 -41.21
N VAL A 13 20.08 1.10 -42.51
CA VAL A 13 19.10 1.38 -43.55
C VAL A 13 18.65 0.03 -44.10
N LEU A 14 17.36 -0.28 -43.93
CA LEU A 14 16.68 -1.31 -44.69
C LEU A 14 15.51 -0.66 -45.41
N LEU A 15 15.63 -0.60 -46.72
CA LEU A 15 14.69 -0.03 -47.67
C LEU A 15 14.24 -1.14 -48.62
N VAL A 16 12.93 -1.15 -48.90
CA VAL A 16 12.24 -1.67 -50.09
C VAL A 16 12.03 -3.19 -50.15
N SER A 17 10.75 -3.61 -50.12
CA SER A 17 10.10 -4.00 -51.37
C SER A 17 8.57 -4.02 -51.26
N ALA A 18 7.95 -3.22 -52.12
CA ALA A 18 6.53 -3.27 -52.43
C ALA A 18 6.22 -4.53 -53.26
N CYS A 19 5.12 -5.19 -52.94
CA CYS A 19 4.42 -6.09 -53.84
C CYS A 19 2.96 -5.65 -53.87
N ASP A 20 2.57 -5.06 -54.99
CA ASP A 20 1.18 -4.83 -55.39
C ASP A 20 0.41 -6.15 -55.45
N GLY A 21 -0.81 -6.14 -54.90
CA GLY A 21 -1.74 -7.25 -54.96
C GLY A 21 -3.14 -6.80 -54.61
N GLU A 22 -3.87 -6.32 -55.62
CA GLU A 22 -5.32 -6.12 -55.56
C GLU A 22 -6.02 -7.42 -55.14
N ARG A 23 -6.68 -7.41 -53.97
CA ARG A 23 -7.72 -8.37 -53.60
C ARG A 23 -8.87 -7.62 -52.94
N GLY A 24 -10.07 -7.98 -53.38
CA GLY A 24 -11.30 -7.23 -53.21
C GLY A 24 -11.65 -6.85 -51.77
N ALA A 25 -12.36 -5.73 -51.67
CA ALA A 25 -12.90 -5.21 -50.42
C ALA A 25 -13.79 -6.26 -49.73
N PRO A 26 -13.45 -6.72 -48.51
CA PRO A 26 -14.37 -7.46 -47.69
C PRO A 26 -15.44 -6.51 -47.14
N THR A 27 -16.70 -6.91 -47.31
CA THR A 27 -17.88 -6.33 -46.66
C THR A 27 -17.61 -6.14 -45.17
N PRO A 28 -17.89 -4.95 -44.58
CA PRO A 28 -17.75 -4.78 -43.14
C PRO A 28 -18.71 -5.71 -42.41
N PRO A 29 -18.25 -6.51 -41.42
CA PRO A 29 -19.14 -7.26 -40.55
C PRO A 29 -20.02 -6.30 -39.76
N ALA A 30 -21.26 -6.74 -39.52
CA ALA A 30 -22.22 -6.04 -38.69
C ALA A 30 -21.60 -5.69 -37.33
N ALA A 31 -21.90 -4.48 -36.83
CA ALA A 31 -21.51 -4.05 -35.50
C ALA A 31 -22.17 -4.95 -34.46
N ASP A 32 -21.42 -5.95 -33.98
CA ASP A 32 -21.76 -6.67 -32.77
C ASP A 32 -21.76 -5.66 -31.61
N ALA A 33 -22.91 -5.58 -30.94
CA ALA A 33 -23.11 -4.74 -29.78
C ALA A 33 -22.02 -5.02 -28.74
N ALA A 34 -21.27 -3.97 -28.37
CA ALA A 34 -20.31 -4.03 -27.28
C ALA A 34 -21.00 -4.55 -26.01
N PRO A 35 -20.42 -5.52 -25.28
CA PRO A 35 -20.95 -5.95 -24.01
C PRO A 35 -20.95 -4.76 -23.05
N GLY A 36 -22.13 -4.47 -22.48
CA GLY A 36 -22.32 -3.38 -21.54
C GLY A 36 -21.34 -3.48 -20.39
N VAL A 37 -20.66 -2.36 -20.10
CA VAL A 37 -19.90 -2.16 -18.88
C VAL A 37 -20.88 -2.35 -17.72
N GLN A 38 -20.81 -3.50 -17.04
CA GLN A 38 -21.56 -3.69 -15.80
C GLN A 38 -21.02 -2.70 -14.78
N ALA A 39 -21.93 -1.85 -14.29
CA ALA A 39 -21.68 -0.92 -13.20
C ALA A 39 -21.09 -1.68 -12.01
N GLY A 40 -20.02 -1.10 -11.45
CA GLY A 40 -19.14 -1.73 -10.47
C GLY A 40 -19.88 -2.28 -9.25
N SER A 41 -19.45 -3.47 -8.83
CA SER A 41 -19.68 -3.91 -7.46
C SER A 41 -19.19 -2.82 -6.51
N ALA A 42 -20.10 -2.28 -5.72
CA ALA A 42 -19.75 -1.41 -4.60
C ALA A 42 -18.74 -2.17 -3.72
N VAL A 43 -17.54 -1.61 -3.59
CA VAL A 43 -16.56 -2.08 -2.60
C VAL A 43 -17.25 -1.98 -1.25
N GLN A 44 -17.44 -3.13 -0.59
CA GLN A 44 -18.03 -3.16 0.74
C GLN A 44 -17.06 -2.45 1.68
N ALA A 45 -17.55 -1.43 2.39
CA ALA A 45 -16.77 -0.73 3.40
C ALA A 45 -16.25 -1.74 4.43
N VAL A 46 -14.94 -1.73 4.67
CA VAL A 46 -14.31 -2.62 5.65
C VAL A 46 -14.19 -1.89 6.98
N ALA A 47 -14.78 -2.47 8.02
CA ALA A 47 -14.57 -2.01 9.38
C ALA A 47 -13.21 -2.52 9.90
N PHE A 48 -12.23 -1.62 9.99
CA PHE A 48 -10.94 -1.96 10.59
C PHE A 48 -11.06 -2.02 12.13
N PRO A 49 -10.44 -3.02 12.79
CA PRO A 49 -10.37 -3.11 14.25
C PRO A 49 -9.64 -1.91 14.89
N ALA A 50 -9.65 -1.85 16.23
CA ALA A 50 -8.82 -0.89 16.96
C ALA A 50 -7.32 -1.07 16.63
N PRO A 51 -6.50 -0.01 16.58
CA PRO A 51 -5.10 -0.07 16.14
C PRO A 51 -4.21 -1.08 16.87
N ALA A 52 -4.44 -1.29 18.16
CA ALA A 52 -3.67 -2.22 18.99
C ALA A 52 -4.24 -3.64 19.03
N SER A 53 -5.37 -3.89 18.34
CA SER A 53 -5.94 -5.23 18.24
C SER A 53 -5.02 -6.16 17.44
N GLU A 54 -4.94 -7.43 17.85
CA GLU A 54 -4.28 -8.49 17.09
C GLU A 54 -4.96 -8.72 15.73
N ASP A 55 -6.21 -8.28 15.54
CA ASP A 55 -6.93 -8.45 14.29
C ASP A 55 -6.57 -7.40 13.22
N PHE A 56 -5.95 -6.28 13.59
CA PHE A 56 -5.79 -5.13 12.68
C PHE A 56 -5.00 -5.51 11.42
N CYS A 57 -3.75 -5.98 11.56
CA CYS A 57 -2.95 -6.35 10.39
C CYS A 57 -3.42 -7.64 9.69
N SER A 58 -4.20 -8.49 10.36
CA SER A 58 -4.89 -9.61 9.70
C SER A 58 -6.03 -9.11 8.79
N THR A 59 -6.80 -8.11 9.22
CA THR A 59 -7.80 -7.44 8.38
C THR A 59 -7.14 -6.72 7.21
N VAL A 60 -6.00 -6.06 7.43
CA VAL A 60 -5.19 -5.48 6.35
C VAL A 60 -4.74 -6.55 5.34
N GLN A 61 -4.25 -7.71 5.80
CA GLN A 61 -3.88 -8.83 4.93
C GLN A 61 -5.06 -9.32 4.08
N LYS A 62 -6.23 -9.51 4.69
CA LYS A 62 -7.45 -9.96 4.00
C LYS A 62 -7.90 -8.96 2.94
N PHE A 63 -7.95 -7.68 3.32
CA PHE A 63 -8.34 -6.60 2.42
C PHE A 63 -7.36 -6.47 1.25
N MET A 64 -6.06 -6.33 1.53
CA MET A 64 -5.07 -6.05 0.50
C MET A 64 -4.85 -7.21 -0.47
N ALA A 65 -4.93 -8.45 0.00
CA ALA A 65 -4.76 -9.61 -0.87
C ALA A 65 -6.09 -10.16 -1.41
N ASN A 66 -7.24 -9.57 -1.02
CA ASN A 66 -8.58 -10.11 -1.27
C ASN A 66 -8.61 -11.63 -1.03
N THR A 67 -8.31 -12.03 0.21
CA THR A 67 -8.09 -13.42 0.61
C THR A 67 -8.98 -13.81 1.79
N ALA A 68 -9.41 -15.06 1.79
CA ALA A 68 -10.06 -15.70 2.94
C ALA A 68 -9.07 -16.52 3.80
N VAL A 69 -7.78 -16.55 3.43
CA VAL A 69 -6.76 -17.25 4.22
C VAL A 69 -6.57 -16.53 5.55
N GLU A 70 -6.77 -17.25 6.65
CA GLU A 70 -6.60 -16.71 7.99
C GLU A 70 -5.13 -16.52 8.32
N ALA A 71 -4.81 -15.35 8.88
CA ALA A 71 -3.47 -15.00 9.32
C ALA A 71 -3.37 -15.03 10.84
N THR A 72 -2.29 -15.60 11.37
CA THR A 72 -1.91 -15.37 12.77
C THR A 72 -1.03 -14.12 12.84
N ASN A 73 -1.51 -13.11 13.55
CA ASN A 73 -0.77 -11.85 13.74
C ASN A 73 0.02 -11.88 15.05
N THR A 74 1.14 -11.18 15.09
CA THR A 74 1.85 -10.86 16.34
C THR A 74 2.01 -9.36 16.46
N VAL A 75 1.50 -8.82 17.57
CA VAL A 75 1.67 -7.41 17.93
C VAL A 75 2.93 -7.28 18.77
N PHE A 76 3.90 -6.56 18.25
CA PHE A 76 5.14 -6.25 18.96
C PHE A 76 4.95 -5.02 19.85
N THR A 77 5.55 -5.07 21.03
CA THR A 77 5.66 -3.95 21.98
C THR A 77 7.06 -3.35 22.01
N ASP A 78 7.92 -3.75 21.07
CA ASP A 78 9.27 -3.22 20.86
C ASP A 78 9.60 -3.13 19.37
N MET A 79 10.19 -2.00 18.96
CA MET A 79 10.56 -1.75 17.56
C MET A 79 11.69 -2.67 17.05
N PRO A 80 12.71 -3.06 17.84
CA PRO A 80 13.75 -3.99 17.39
C PRO A 80 13.20 -5.35 16.91
N SER A 81 12.33 -5.99 17.70
CA SER A 81 11.71 -7.27 17.31
C SER A 81 10.85 -7.11 16.07
N TYR A 82 10.09 -6.00 15.98
CA TYR A 82 9.36 -5.68 14.77
C TYR A 82 10.29 -5.55 13.56
N ARG A 83 11.37 -4.77 13.61
CA ARG A 83 12.30 -4.55 12.47
C ARG A 83 12.84 -5.88 11.93
N HIS A 84 13.21 -6.80 12.82
CA HIS A 84 13.79 -8.08 12.47
C HIS A 84 12.78 -9.15 12.03
N SER A 85 11.48 -8.97 12.31
CA SER A 85 10.42 -9.89 11.85
C SER A 85 10.25 -9.90 10.32
N LYS A 86 9.82 -11.06 9.80
CA LYS A 86 9.59 -11.31 8.36
C LYS A 86 8.37 -12.22 8.20
N PRO A 87 7.24 -11.75 7.62
CA PRO A 87 6.01 -12.54 7.53
C PRO A 87 6.25 -13.85 6.76
N SER A 88 5.39 -14.84 7.01
CA SER A 88 5.45 -16.16 6.37
C SER A 88 4.17 -16.43 5.58
N PRO A 89 4.22 -17.08 4.40
CA PRO A 89 3.02 -17.43 3.66
C PRO A 89 2.42 -18.76 4.12
N ASN A 90 3.15 -19.63 4.82
CA ASN A 90 2.65 -20.92 5.30
C ASN A 90 3.44 -21.39 6.56
N PRO A 91 2.83 -21.43 7.76
CA PRO A 91 1.52 -20.83 8.05
C PRO A 91 1.53 -19.32 7.71
N LEU A 92 0.35 -18.75 7.43
CA LEU A 92 0.24 -17.32 7.15
C LEU A 92 0.47 -16.54 8.44
N LEU A 93 1.64 -15.92 8.55
CA LEU A 93 2.03 -15.08 9.70
C LEU A 93 2.13 -13.63 9.26
N THR A 94 1.48 -12.76 10.03
CA THR A 94 1.52 -11.30 9.88
C THR A 94 2.11 -10.67 11.14
N TYR A 95 2.61 -9.44 11.00
CA TYR A 95 3.27 -8.73 12.09
C TYR A 95 2.82 -7.29 12.17
N GLN A 96 2.69 -6.80 13.39
CA GLN A 96 2.15 -5.49 13.71
C GLN A 96 3.00 -4.78 14.76
N VAL A 97 3.16 -3.48 14.63
CA VAL A 97 3.56 -2.62 15.75
C VAL A 97 2.76 -1.32 15.67
N VAL A 98 2.38 -0.77 16.82
CA VAL A 98 1.67 0.51 16.91
C VAL A 98 2.65 1.56 17.37
N THR A 99 2.69 2.72 16.72
CA THR A 99 3.44 3.89 17.19
C THR A 99 2.49 4.87 17.86
N TYR A 100 2.93 5.47 18.96
CA TYR A 100 2.16 6.37 19.80
C TYR A 100 2.77 7.77 19.86
N ALA A 101 1.92 8.79 19.97
CA ALA A 101 2.29 10.13 20.43
C ALA A 101 1.68 10.34 21.81
N GLY A 102 2.49 10.15 22.86
CA GLY A 102 1.95 10.02 24.22
C GLY A 102 1.04 8.79 24.31
N GLY A 103 -0.21 8.95 24.75
CA GLY A 103 -1.20 7.86 24.78
C GLY A 103 -1.97 7.63 23.46
N LEU A 104 -1.84 8.51 22.47
CA LEU A 104 -2.59 8.44 21.22
C LEU A 104 -1.92 7.47 20.23
N PRO A 105 -2.56 6.38 19.79
CA PRO A 105 -2.01 5.54 18.72
C PRO A 105 -2.06 6.34 17.42
N ILE A 106 -0.91 6.63 16.82
CA ILE A 106 -0.84 7.47 15.62
C ILE A 106 -0.70 6.67 14.32
N MET A 107 -0.08 5.49 14.40
CA MET A 107 0.24 4.70 13.22
C MET A 107 0.28 3.21 13.56
N VAL A 108 -0.16 2.36 12.64
CA VAL A 108 0.08 0.92 12.67
C VAL A 108 1.00 0.54 11.51
N SER A 109 2.08 -0.17 11.81
CA SER A 109 2.97 -0.76 10.81
C SER A 109 2.63 -2.24 10.64
N CYS A 110 2.15 -2.62 9.46
CA CYS A 110 1.82 -4.00 9.12
C CYS A 110 2.86 -4.62 8.19
N LYS A 111 3.31 -5.85 8.50
CA LYS A 111 4.05 -6.70 7.56
C LYS A 111 3.20 -7.90 7.16
N ILE A 112 2.82 -7.95 5.89
CA ILE A 112 1.93 -8.97 5.35
C ILE A 112 2.55 -9.64 4.11
N LYS A 113 1.84 -10.61 3.54
CA LYS A 113 2.20 -11.29 2.30
C LYS A 113 1.38 -10.79 1.12
N THR A 114 2.02 -10.77 -0.03
CA THR A 114 1.37 -10.44 -1.31
C THR A 114 0.38 -11.54 -1.71
N ALA A 115 -0.70 -11.16 -2.39
CA ALA A 115 -1.69 -12.07 -2.97
C ALA A 115 -1.04 -13.15 -3.86
N ALA A 116 -0.06 -12.78 -4.68
CA ALA A 116 0.68 -13.72 -5.53
C ALA A 116 1.37 -14.83 -4.73
N HIS A 117 2.04 -14.48 -3.63
CA HIS A 117 2.67 -15.47 -2.74
C HIS A 117 1.64 -16.35 -2.02
N LEU A 118 0.48 -15.81 -1.66
CA LEU A 118 -0.61 -16.61 -1.09
C LEU A 118 -1.16 -17.60 -2.12
N ARG A 119 -1.35 -17.18 -3.38
CA ARG A 119 -1.75 -18.12 -4.45
C ARG A 119 -0.73 -19.22 -4.67
N ALA A 120 0.56 -18.89 -4.61
CA ALA A 120 1.61 -19.89 -4.73
C ALA A 120 1.64 -20.89 -3.56
N ALA A 121 1.27 -20.45 -2.35
CA ALA A 121 1.27 -21.30 -1.16
C ALA A 121 -0.01 -22.13 -0.97
N TYR A 122 -1.17 -21.59 -1.36
CA TYR A 122 -2.50 -22.14 -1.04
C TYR A 122 -3.36 -22.46 -2.27
N GLY A 123 -2.88 -22.18 -3.48
CA GLY A 123 -3.58 -22.42 -4.75
C GLY A 123 -4.14 -21.14 -5.39
N PRO A 124 -4.46 -21.17 -6.70
CA PRO A 124 -4.78 -19.99 -7.49
C PRO A 124 -5.99 -19.17 -6.97
N GLU A 125 -6.96 -19.82 -6.33
CA GLU A 125 -8.16 -19.18 -5.76
C GLU A 125 -7.96 -18.60 -4.36
N ALA A 126 -6.77 -18.77 -3.75
CA ALA A 126 -6.55 -18.37 -2.36
C ALA A 126 -6.54 -16.85 -2.15
N ALA A 127 -6.25 -16.07 -3.18
CA ALA A 127 -6.15 -14.61 -3.08
C ALA A 127 -6.42 -13.95 -4.45
N GLY A 128 -7.17 -12.85 -4.43
CA GLY A 128 -7.54 -12.07 -5.61
C GLY A 128 -6.47 -11.07 -6.07
N ALA A 129 -6.93 -9.93 -6.62
CA ALA A 129 -6.05 -8.84 -7.02
C ALA A 129 -5.36 -8.21 -5.79
N GLN A 130 -4.10 -7.81 -5.97
CA GLN A 130 -3.34 -7.11 -4.94
C GLN A 130 -3.75 -5.63 -4.89
N LEU A 131 -4.10 -5.14 -3.71
CA LEU A 131 -4.22 -3.72 -3.38
C LEU A 131 -2.98 -3.22 -2.63
N PHE A 132 -2.86 -1.91 -2.47
CA PHE A 132 -1.69 -1.26 -1.86
C PHE A 132 -2.10 -0.37 -0.68
N CYS A 133 -1.12 0.13 0.08
CA CYS A 133 -1.34 0.94 1.27
C CYS A 133 -2.32 2.13 1.06
N PRO A 134 -2.29 2.87 -0.08
CA PRO A 134 -3.27 3.93 -0.33
C PRO A 134 -4.74 3.46 -0.26
N ALA A 135 -5.03 2.22 -0.68
CA ALA A 135 -6.38 1.68 -0.61
C ALA A 135 -6.85 1.48 0.84
N VAL A 136 -5.96 1.03 1.72
CA VAL A 136 -6.26 0.88 3.15
C VAL A 136 -6.42 2.25 3.81
N THR A 137 -5.54 3.20 3.49
CA THR A 137 -5.63 4.58 3.99
C THR A 137 -6.97 5.24 3.62
N ARG A 138 -7.50 4.97 2.42
CA ARG A 138 -8.83 5.45 1.99
C ARG A 138 -9.96 4.92 2.87
N GLU A 139 -9.95 3.63 3.19
CA GLU A 139 -10.96 3.02 4.04
C GLU A 139 -10.89 3.56 5.48
N LEU A 140 -9.68 3.76 6.02
CA LEU A 140 -9.47 4.37 7.34
C LEU A 140 -9.93 5.83 7.36
N LEU A 141 -9.66 6.59 6.30
CA LEU A 141 -10.14 7.97 6.16
C LEU A 141 -11.66 8.02 6.01
N ALA A 142 -12.26 7.14 5.20
CA ALA A 142 -13.71 7.05 5.05
C ALA A 142 -14.40 6.70 6.39
N THR A 143 -13.81 5.79 7.16
CA THR A 143 -14.26 5.44 8.52
C THR A 143 -14.19 6.66 9.43
N THR A 144 -13.09 7.42 9.39
CA THR A 144 -12.90 8.65 10.17
C THR A 144 -13.97 9.69 9.85
N VAL A 145 -14.18 9.98 8.56
CA VAL A 145 -15.20 10.94 8.10
C VAL A 145 -16.60 10.49 8.51
N GLY A 146 -16.91 9.20 8.38
CA GLY A 146 -18.19 8.63 8.80
C GLY A 146 -18.45 8.80 10.29
N ALA A 147 -17.45 8.49 11.13
CA ALA A 147 -17.55 8.63 12.58
C ALA A 147 -17.72 10.10 13.01
N LEU A 148 -16.97 11.03 12.42
CA LEU A 148 -17.10 12.46 12.70
C LEU A 148 -18.50 12.98 12.36
N ARG A 149 -19.07 12.58 11.22
CA ARG A 149 -20.44 12.93 10.84
C ARG A 149 -21.47 12.36 11.82
N GLN A 150 -21.33 11.09 12.21
CA GLN A 150 -22.24 10.45 13.18
C GLN A 150 -22.20 11.13 14.55
N ASN A 151 -21.05 11.70 14.92
CA ASN A 151 -20.87 12.43 16.18
C ASN A 151 -21.24 13.92 16.09
N ASN A 152 -21.87 14.36 14.99
CA ASN A 152 -22.24 15.76 14.72
C ASN A 152 -21.04 16.74 14.70
N ASP A 153 -19.84 16.26 14.36
CA ASP A 153 -18.63 17.07 14.19
C ASP A 153 -18.43 17.42 12.72
N ALA A 154 -19.34 18.24 12.17
CA ALA A 154 -19.44 18.50 10.73
C ALA A 154 -18.19 19.17 10.16
N ASP A 155 -17.64 20.16 10.86
CA ASP A 155 -16.45 20.90 10.42
C ASP A 155 -15.21 20.00 10.36
N ALA A 156 -15.02 19.13 11.37
CA ALA A 156 -13.93 18.17 11.34
C ALA A 156 -14.14 17.13 10.23
N ALA A 157 -15.37 16.66 10.03
CA ALA A 157 -15.67 15.74 8.94
C ALA A 157 -15.37 16.33 7.56
N GLU A 158 -15.68 17.61 7.34
CA GLU A 158 -15.34 18.32 6.10
C GLU A 158 -13.83 18.44 5.92
N ARG A 159 -13.10 18.82 6.98
CA ARG A 159 -11.63 18.87 6.94
C ARG A 159 -11.00 17.51 6.62
N ALA A 160 -11.45 16.44 7.29
CA ALA A 160 -10.97 15.09 7.04
C ALA A 160 -11.26 14.64 5.59
N ALA A 161 -12.46 14.93 5.07
CA ALA A 161 -12.83 14.59 3.70
C ALA A 161 -11.97 15.31 2.63
N ALA A 162 -11.32 16.42 3.01
CA ALA A 162 -10.39 17.15 2.16
C ALA A 162 -8.93 16.67 2.25
N PHE A 163 -8.63 15.66 3.07
CA PHE A 163 -7.28 15.10 3.12
C PHE A 163 -6.93 14.39 1.80
N VAL A 164 -5.71 14.60 1.33
CA VAL A 164 -5.16 13.97 0.14
C VAL A 164 -4.39 12.72 0.56
N ILE A 165 -4.62 11.61 -0.12
CA ILE A 165 -3.85 10.38 0.09
C ILE A 165 -2.84 10.28 -1.04
N ASP A 166 -1.56 10.24 -0.68
CA ASP A 166 -0.51 10.13 -1.66
C ASP A 166 -0.46 8.72 -2.26
N GLU A 167 -0.24 8.65 -3.57
CA GLU A 167 -0.05 7.39 -4.31
C GLU A 167 1.44 7.05 -4.38
N ASP A 168 2.07 6.96 -3.21
CA ASP A 168 3.50 6.69 -3.09
C ASP A 168 3.85 5.33 -3.73
N GLU A 169 4.84 5.34 -4.63
CA GLU A 169 5.41 4.10 -5.15
C GLU A 169 6.07 3.33 -3.98
N PRO A 170 5.71 2.07 -3.73
CA PRO A 170 6.23 1.33 -2.60
C PRO A 170 7.73 1.06 -2.74
N TYR A 171 8.45 1.10 -1.63
CA TYR A 171 9.85 0.74 -1.59
C TYR A 171 10.06 -0.75 -1.87
N VAL A 172 11.25 -1.10 -2.38
CA VAL A 172 11.65 -2.50 -2.62
C VAL A 172 12.64 -3.03 -1.58
N THR A 173 13.08 -2.19 -0.62
CA THR A 173 14.04 -2.57 0.40
C THR A 173 13.53 -2.28 1.81
N GLY A 174 13.82 -3.19 2.74
CA GLY A 174 13.44 -3.04 4.14
C GLY A 174 14.07 -1.81 4.82
N ARG A 175 15.29 -1.40 4.39
CA ARG A 175 15.94 -0.20 4.94
C ARG A 175 15.16 1.08 4.60
N ALA A 176 14.71 1.22 3.35
CA ALA A 176 13.93 2.39 2.94
C ALA A 176 12.54 2.40 3.59
N TYR A 177 11.91 1.23 3.70
CA TYR A 177 10.65 1.07 4.45
C TYR A 177 10.76 1.51 5.92
N LEU A 178 11.91 1.29 6.56
CA LEU A 178 12.18 1.63 7.95
C LEU A 178 12.85 3.02 8.12
N ALA A 179 13.00 3.80 7.06
CA ALA A 179 13.50 5.17 7.20
C ALA A 179 12.45 6.07 7.85
N ASP A 180 12.88 7.14 8.49
CA ASP A 180 11.98 8.16 9.02
C ASP A 180 11.22 8.85 7.88
N PHE A 181 9.95 9.16 8.10
CA PHE A 181 9.09 9.79 7.10
C PHE A 181 7.98 10.61 7.78
N PRO A 182 7.44 11.66 7.12
CA PRO A 182 6.26 12.35 7.61
C PRO A 182 5.03 11.44 7.45
N LEU A 183 4.27 11.19 8.50
CA LEU A 183 3.01 10.45 8.42
C LEU A 183 1.92 11.26 7.72
N SER A 184 1.93 12.57 7.96
CA SER A 184 1.17 13.56 7.22
C SER A 184 2.00 14.82 7.04
N TYR A 185 1.63 15.67 6.09
CA TYR A 185 2.26 16.97 5.88
C TYR A 185 1.30 17.93 5.18
N ARG A 186 1.62 19.23 5.20
CA ARG A 186 0.87 20.21 4.40
C ARG A 186 1.49 20.32 3.01
N GLY A 187 0.70 20.02 1.99
CA GLY A 187 1.10 20.09 0.59
C GLY A 187 1.26 21.53 0.09
N ALA A 188 1.84 21.68 -1.11
CA ALA A 188 1.96 22.97 -1.78
C ALA A 188 0.59 23.55 -2.21
N ASP A 189 -0.43 22.70 -2.32
CA ASP A 189 -1.83 23.05 -2.55
C ASP A 189 -2.56 23.51 -1.26
N GLY A 190 -1.88 23.47 -0.11
CA GLY A 190 -2.41 23.84 1.19
C GLY A 190 -3.21 22.73 1.89
N ALA A 191 -3.47 21.61 1.23
CA ALA A 191 -4.18 20.47 1.79
C ALA A 191 -3.29 19.68 2.76
N ILE A 192 -3.90 18.86 3.61
CA ILE A 192 -3.18 17.87 4.41
C ILE A 192 -3.05 16.60 3.57
N HIS A 193 -1.81 16.21 3.32
CA HIS A 193 -1.46 14.97 2.66
C HIS A 193 -1.16 13.88 3.68
N LEU A 194 -1.60 12.66 3.39
CA LEU A 194 -1.32 11.44 4.13
C LEU A 194 -0.37 10.59 3.31
N SER A 195 0.81 10.32 3.86
CA SER A 195 1.80 9.48 3.21
C SER A 195 1.33 8.03 3.18
N SER A 196 1.54 7.34 2.06
CA SER A 196 1.21 5.92 1.89
C SER A 196 2.47 5.06 1.93
N HIS A 197 3.37 5.35 2.87
CA HIS A 197 4.69 4.74 2.96
C HIS A 197 4.59 3.22 3.12
N GLY A 198 5.11 2.50 2.13
CA GLY A 198 4.97 1.06 2.04
C GLY A 198 6.17 0.35 1.43
N LEU A 199 6.16 -0.98 1.52
CA LEU A 199 7.09 -1.86 0.83
C LEU A 199 6.31 -2.84 -0.02
N PHE A 200 6.79 -3.11 -1.23
CA PHE A 200 6.24 -4.14 -2.09
C PHE A 200 7.35 -4.90 -2.79
N GLN A 201 7.36 -6.22 -2.62
CA GLN A 201 8.21 -7.13 -3.37
C GLN A 201 7.32 -7.97 -4.29
N ASN A 202 7.39 -7.67 -5.59
CA ASN A 202 6.61 -8.39 -6.60
C ASN A 202 7.04 -9.87 -6.69
N TYR A 203 6.24 -10.75 -6.10
CA TYR A 203 6.51 -12.19 -6.07
C TYR A 203 6.62 -12.81 -7.46
N ASP A 204 5.83 -12.34 -8.43
CA ASP A 204 5.78 -12.89 -9.80
C ASP A 204 6.96 -12.43 -10.67
N SER A 205 7.80 -11.52 -10.18
CA SER A 205 9.01 -11.11 -10.88
C SER A 205 10.04 -12.25 -10.95
N TRP A 206 10.70 -12.40 -12.10
CA TRP A 206 11.74 -13.42 -12.30
C TRP A 206 12.88 -13.32 -11.27
N ILE A 207 13.18 -12.11 -10.78
CA ILE A 207 14.23 -11.89 -9.78
C ILE A 207 13.86 -12.50 -8.41
N THR A 208 12.57 -12.72 -8.12
CA THR A 208 12.12 -13.33 -6.86
C THR A 208 12.73 -14.70 -6.64
N ALA A 209 12.93 -15.47 -7.72
CA ALA A 209 13.49 -16.82 -7.66
C ALA A 209 14.92 -16.87 -7.07
N VAL A 210 15.67 -15.77 -7.14
CA VAL A 210 17.03 -15.68 -6.59
C VAL A 210 17.09 -15.00 -5.21
N LEU A 211 15.98 -14.45 -4.73
CA LEU A 211 15.91 -13.85 -3.41
C LEU A 211 15.81 -14.92 -2.31
N PRO A 212 16.36 -14.67 -1.11
CA PRO A 212 16.13 -15.54 0.05
C PRO A 212 14.63 -15.74 0.31
N ARG A 213 14.19 -16.97 0.57
CA ARG A 213 12.75 -17.30 0.76
C ARG A 213 12.02 -16.37 1.74
N LYS A 214 12.67 -16.01 2.85
CA LYS A 214 12.11 -15.11 3.89
C LYS A 214 11.79 -13.69 3.39
N VAL A 215 12.37 -13.25 2.27
CA VAL A 215 12.12 -11.93 1.68
C VAL A 215 11.18 -11.93 0.48
N GLN A 216 10.69 -13.09 0.06
CA GLN A 216 9.79 -13.21 -1.07
C GLN A 216 8.34 -12.83 -0.69
N GLY A 217 7.67 -12.16 -1.62
CA GLY A 217 6.26 -11.77 -1.61
C GLY A 217 5.87 -10.95 -0.40
N GLN A 218 6.63 -9.89 -0.11
CA GLN A 218 6.38 -9.00 1.01
C GLN A 218 5.53 -7.81 0.58
N SER A 219 4.52 -7.46 1.38
CA SER A 219 3.80 -6.18 1.25
C SER A 219 3.67 -5.58 2.64
N TYR A 220 4.27 -4.41 2.88
CA TYR A 220 4.26 -3.76 4.18
C TYR A 220 3.64 -2.38 4.05
N CYS A 221 2.95 -1.93 5.10
CA CYS A 221 2.33 -0.61 5.15
C CYS A 221 2.60 0.06 6.49
N HIS A 222 2.75 1.37 6.45
CA HIS A 222 2.55 2.26 7.59
C HIS A 222 1.22 2.99 7.40
N LEU A 223 0.31 2.82 8.34
CA LEU A 223 -1.08 3.26 8.20
C LEU A 223 -1.42 4.23 9.32
N ALA A 224 -1.81 5.45 8.97
CA ALA A 224 -2.36 6.42 9.92
C ALA A 224 -3.64 5.84 10.56
N THR A 225 -3.77 5.93 11.88
CA THR A 225 -4.93 5.40 12.61
C THR A 225 -6.15 6.32 12.48
N VAL A 226 -7.35 5.79 12.74
CA VAL A 226 -8.58 6.62 12.79
C VAL A 226 -8.49 7.70 13.87
N GLU A 227 -7.84 7.38 14.99
CA GLU A 227 -7.58 8.29 16.10
C GLU A 227 -6.67 9.45 15.68
N TYR A 228 -5.58 9.17 14.96
CA TYR A 228 -4.70 10.18 14.37
C TYR A 228 -5.43 11.08 13.39
N LEU A 229 -6.19 10.48 12.47
CA LEU A 229 -6.92 11.21 11.44
C LEU A 229 -8.02 12.10 12.06
N THR A 230 -8.67 11.64 13.13
CA THR A 230 -9.62 12.42 13.91
C THR A 230 -8.93 13.61 14.60
N ALA A 231 -7.78 13.37 15.25
CA ALA A 231 -7.02 14.44 15.92
C ALA A 231 -6.54 15.51 14.93
N LEU A 232 -6.04 15.10 13.75
CA LEU A 232 -5.70 16.02 12.64
C LEU A 232 -6.94 16.82 12.20
N ALA A 233 -8.06 16.13 11.98
CA ALA A 233 -9.29 16.77 11.50
C ALA A 233 -9.87 17.76 12.51
N ARG A 234 -9.66 17.55 13.80
CA ARG A 234 -10.07 18.47 14.87
C ARG A 234 -9.07 19.60 15.14
N GLY A 235 -7.86 19.52 14.57
CA GLY A 235 -6.78 20.45 14.89
C GLY A 235 -6.18 20.21 16.29
N GLU A 236 -6.42 19.04 16.87
CA GLU A 236 -5.81 18.62 18.14
C GLU A 236 -4.34 18.22 17.96
N MET A 237 -3.93 18.02 16.70
CA MET A 237 -2.57 17.69 16.31
C MET A 237 -2.31 18.25 14.91
N GLU A 238 -1.10 18.75 14.71
CA GLU A 238 -0.68 19.37 13.45
C GLU A 238 -0.15 18.34 12.45
N PRO A 239 -0.31 18.56 11.14
CA PRO A 239 0.38 17.77 10.13
C PRO A 239 1.90 17.99 10.24
N GLY A 240 2.68 17.00 9.81
CA GLY A 240 4.15 17.04 9.87
C GLY A 240 4.76 16.14 10.95
N THR A 241 3.96 15.28 11.58
CA THR A 241 4.48 14.24 12.50
C THR A 241 5.45 13.34 11.74
N VAL A 242 6.75 13.45 12.04
CA VAL A 242 7.76 12.52 11.52
C VAL A 242 7.73 11.28 12.40
N VAL A 243 7.46 10.14 11.78
CA VAL A 243 7.49 8.85 12.46
C VAL A 243 8.84 8.21 12.23
N THR A 244 9.43 7.71 13.32
CA THR A 244 10.65 6.92 13.27
C THR A 244 10.37 5.45 13.53
N THR A 245 11.20 4.59 12.93
CA THR A 245 11.25 3.18 13.29
C THR A 245 12.57 2.80 13.96
N ALA A 246 13.28 3.78 14.54
CA ALA A 246 14.44 3.54 15.39
C ALA A 246 14.10 2.63 16.58
N ASP A 247 15.13 2.06 17.21
CA ASP A 247 14.97 1.04 18.26
C ASP A 247 14.20 1.58 19.48
N ASP A 248 14.21 2.89 19.70
CA ASP A 248 13.53 3.62 20.77
C ASP A 248 12.20 4.26 20.36
N ALA A 249 11.67 3.91 19.17
CA ALA A 249 10.37 4.41 18.73
C ALA A 249 9.27 4.14 19.78
N PRO A 250 8.35 5.09 20.03
CA PRO A 250 7.34 4.97 21.07
C PRO A 250 6.25 3.96 20.67
N VAL A 251 6.47 2.68 20.95
CA VAL A 251 5.59 1.58 20.54
C VAL A 251 4.72 1.00 21.66
N VAL A 252 4.71 1.71 22.78
CA VAL A 252 3.78 1.51 23.89
C VAL A 252 3.16 2.86 24.24
N PRO A 253 1.91 2.90 24.76
CA PRO A 253 1.30 4.15 25.19
C PRO A 253 2.18 4.85 26.24
N GLY A 254 2.50 6.12 26.01
CA GLY A 254 3.22 6.96 26.96
C GLY A 254 2.33 7.34 28.14
N GLY A 255 2.69 6.87 29.34
CA GLY A 255 1.99 7.18 30.59
C GLY A 255 1.51 5.93 31.33
N GLY A 256 2.42 5.28 32.05
CA GLY A 256 2.08 4.48 33.24
C GLY A 256 2.12 5.37 34.48
#